data_AF-A0A3G1IWA9-F1
#
_entry.id   AF-A0A3G1IWA9-F1
#
_cell.length_a   1.000
_cell.length_b   1.000
_cell.length_c   1.000
_cell.angle_alpha   90.00
_cell.angle_beta   90.00
_cell.angle_gamma   90.00
#
_symmetry.space_group_name_H-M   'P 1'
#
loop_
_entity.id
_entity.type
_entity.pdbx_description
1 polymer ?
#
loop_
_entity_poly.entity_id
_entity_poly.type
_entity_poly.pdbx_seq_one_letter_code
_entity_poly.pdbx_strand_id
1 'polypeptide(L)'
;MAKIKSAKKRIKIAEKNRLLNREYKFIVKKLIKNYLNAIQEYREKKIQYLKNLQLENFDNVHAQDFNNNNLQEFKNIESKLSNTFSQIDKAVKKGVFHSNTAARKKSLLVKKLKNEQL
;
A
#
# COMPACT_ATOMS: atom_id res chain seq x y z
N MET A 1 25.52 -9.94 31.75
CA MET A 1 25.29 -11.05 30.79
C MET A 1 24.52 -12.17 31.46
N ALA A 2 23.53 -12.77 30.79
CA ALA A 2 22.80 -13.91 31.36
C ALA A 2 23.75 -15.10 31.56
N LYS A 3 23.77 -15.71 32.75
CA LYS A 3 24.65 -16.85 33.07
C LYS A 3 24.00 -18.21 32.75
N ILE A 4 22.69 -18.32 32.95
CA ILE A 4 21.89 -19.53 32.71
C ILE A 4 21.77 -19.83 31.21
N LYS A 5 21.97 -21.10 30.81
CA LYS A 5 21.91 -21.54 29.40
C LYS A 5 20.56 -21.22 28.73
N SER A 6 19.43 -21.50 29.41
CA SER A 6 18.08 -21.21 28.91
C SER A 6 17.85 -19.71 28.71
N ALA A 7 18.34 -18.87 29.62
CA ALA A 7 18.25 -17.42 29.51
C ALA A 7 19.07 -16.89 28.31
N LYS A 8 20.31 -17.35 28.12
CA LYS A 8 21.12 -17.01 26.94
C LYS A 8 20.41 -17.39 25.63
N LYS A 9 19.78 -18.56 25.57
CA LYS A 9 19.01 -19.02 24.40
C LYS A 9 17.82 -18.10 24.11
N ARG A 10 17.04 -17.74 25.15
CA ARG A 10 15.88 -16.83 25.01
C ARG A 10 16.28 -15.47 24.46
N ILE A 11 17.40 -14.90 24.93
CA ILE A 11 17.93 -13.61 24.44
C ILE A 11 18.24 -13.70 22.93
N LYS A 12 19.00 -14.71 22.49
CA LYS A 12 19.34 -14.91 21.08
C LYS A 12 18.09 -15.07 20.19
N ILE A 13 17.09 -15.83 20.65
CA ILE A 13 15.83 -16.02 19.93
C ILE A 13 15.05 -14.71 19.83
N ALA A 14 14.98 -13.95 20.93
CA ALA A 14 14.28 -12.67 20.96
C ALA A 14 14.92 -11.66 20.01
N GLU A 15 16.25 -11.59 19.95
CA GLU A 15 16.97 -10.73 19.00
C GLU A 15 16.71 -11.12 17.55
N LYS A 16 16.79 -12.42 17.24
CA LYS A 16 16.46 -12.95 15.91
C LYS A 16 15.02 -12.58 15.51
N ASN A 17 14.06 -12.85 16.38
CA ASN A 17 12.65 -12.56 16.13
C ASN A 17 12.39 -11.05 16.02
N ARG A 18 13.07 -10.22 16.84
CA ARG A 18 12.99 -8.76 16.76
C ARG A 18 13.44 -8.27 15.38
N LEU A 19 14.57 -8.75 14.87
CA LEU A 19 15.08 -8.38 13.56
C LEU A 19 14.12 -8.81 12.46
N LEU A 20 13.68 -10.08 12.44
CA LEU A 20 12.72 -10.58 11.44
C LEU A 20 11.40 -9.79 11.47
N ASN A 21 10.82 -9.58 12.64
CA ASN A 21 9.57 -8.85 12.80
C ASN A 21 9.70 -7.38 12.39
N ARG A 22 10.86 -6.76 12.63
CA ARG A 22 11.15 -5.39 12.20
C ARG A 22 11.08 -5.29 10.67
N GLU A 23 11.70 -6.21 9.96
CA GLU A 23 11.72 -6.21 8.49
C GLU A 23 10.30 -6.39 7.92
N TYR A 24 9.53 -7.38 8.39
CA TYR A 24 8.14 -7.57 7.94
C TYR A 24 7.27 -6.33 8.19
N LYS A 25 7.38 -5.72 9.39
CA LYS A 25 6.63 -4.50 9.72
C LYS A 25 7.05 -3.33 8.84
N PHE A 26 8.35 -3.18 8.56
CA PHE A 26 8.88 -2.14 7.70
C PHE A 26 8.40 -2.31 6.25
N ILE A 27 8.50 -3.52 5.68
CA ILE A 27 8.06 -3.82 4.32
C ILE A 27 6.58 -3.50 4.14
N VAL A 28 5.73 -3.96 5.05
CA VAL A 28 4.28 -3.68 4.99
C VAL A 28 4.01 -2.18 5.10
N LYS A 29 4.69 -1.47 6.00
CA LYS A 29 4.57 0.00 6.11
C LYS A 29 4.98 0.70 4.81
N LYS A 30 6.09 0.28 4.20
CA LYS A 30 6.63 0.84 2.95
C LYS A 30 5.64 0.63 1.80
N LEU A 31 5.12 -0.58 1.63
CA LEU A 31 4.16 -0.89 0.55
C LEU A 31 2.86 -0.10 0.70
N ILE A 32 2.33 -0.01 1.93
CA ILE A 32 1.17 0.83 2.22
C ILE A 32 1.44 2.29 1.83
N LYS A 33 2.58 2.85 2.23
CA LYS A 33 2.95 4.24 1.88
C LYS A 33 3.02 4.43 0.36
N ASN A 34 3.66 3.51 -0.35
CA ASN A 34 3.79 3.57 -1.82
C ASN A 34 2.42 3.50 -2.52
N TYR A 35 1.50 2.68 -2.02
CA TYR A 35 0.14 2.59 -2.53
C TYR A 35 -0.67 3.88 -2.29
N LEU A 36 -0.60 4.43 -1.07
CA LEU A 36 -1.30 5.67 -0.73
C LEU A 36 -0.79 6.86 -1.55
N ASN A 37 0.52 6.95 -1.76
CA ASN A 37 1.11 7.96 -2.63
C ASN A 37 0.60 7.82 -4.08
N ALA A 38 0.49 6.59 -4.60
CA ALA A 38 -0.01 6.36 -5.95
C ALA A 38 -1.49 6.81 -6.12
N ILE A 39 -2.33 6.60 -5.09
CA ILE A 39 -3.70 7.12 -5.09
C ILE A 39 -3.70 8.65 -5.07
N GLN A 40 -2.84 9.25 -4.24
CA GLN A 40 -2.74 10.69 -4.10
C GLN A 40 -2.31 11.36 -5.42
N GLU A 41 -1.29 10.83 -6.08
CA GLU A 41 -0.81 11.27 -7.40
C GLU A 41 -1.91 11.17 -8.45
N TYR A 42 -2.67 10.07 -8.46
CA TYR A 42 -3.82 9.89 -9.37
C TYR A 42 -4.89 10.96 -9.17
N ARG A 43 -5.21 11.28 -7.90
CA ARG A 43 -6.18 12.33 -7.55
C ARG A 43 -5.73 13.70 -8.04
N GLU A 44 -4.45 14.03 -7.83
CA GLU A 44 -3.87 15.31 -8.25
C GLU A 44 -3.92 15.49 -9.77
N LYS A 45 -3.57 14.45 -10.53
CA LYS A 45 -3.70 14.44 -12.00
C LYS A 45 -5.15 14.66 -12.45
N LYS A 46 -6.12 14.00 -11.80
CA LYS A 46 -7.55 14.18 -12.09
C LYS A 46 -8.00 15.62 -11.84
N ILE A 47 -7.60 16.22 -10.72
CA ILE A 47 -7.91 17.62 -10.39
C ILE A 47 -7.31 18.58 -11.43
N GLN A 48 -6.06 18.36 -11.83
CA GLN A 48 -5.40 19.18 -12.86
C GLN A 48 -6.13 19.10 -14.20
N TYR A 49 -6.54 17.90 -14.63
CA TYR A 49 -7.33 17.71 -15.85
C TYR A 49 -8.64 18.50 -15.81
N LEU A 50 -9.41 18.37 -14.73
CA LEU A 50 -10.68 19.08 -14.56
C LEU A 50 -10.50 20.60 -14.57
N LYS A 51 -9.42 21.11 -13.95
CA LYS A 51 -9.10 22.54 -13.94
C LYS A 51 -8.75 23.07 -15.33
N ASN A 52 -8.00 22.29 -16.12
CA ASN A 52 -7.65 22.67 -17.50
C ASN A 52 -8.88 22.67 -18.42
N LEU A 53 -9.79 21.70 -18.25
CA LEU A 53 -11.02 21.62 -19.04
C LEU A 53 -11.96 22.83 -18.82
N GLN A 54 -11.93 23.44 -17.63
CA GLN A 54 -12.70 24.66 -17.33
C GLN A 54 -12.13 25.92 -17.99
N LEU A 55 -10.92 25.86 -18.57
CA LEU A 55 -10.20 26.99 -19.15
C LEU A 55 -10.20 27.00 -20.69
N GLU A 56 -10.59 25.91 -21.37
CA GLU A 56 -10.62 25.81 -22.83
C GLU A 56 -12.02 26.06 -23.42
N ASN A 57 -12.15 27.09 -24.26
CA ASN A 57 -13.34 27.37 -25.07
C ASN A 57 -13.45 26.35 -26.22
N PHE A 58 -14.46 25.47 -26.13
CA PHE A 58 -15.17 24.58 -27.09
C PHE A 58 -14.53 23.98 -28.36
N ASP A 59 -13.41 24.43 -28.88
CA ASP A 59 -12.82 23.87 -30.10
C ASP A 59 -11.48 23.20 -29.78
N ASN A 60 -11.53 21.95 -29.30
CA ASN A 60 -10.40 21.02 -29.42
C ASN A 60 -10.88 19.56 -29.39
N VAL A 61 -11.04 19.03 -30.59
CA VAL A 61 -11.19 17.60 -30.87
C VAL A 61 -9.82 16.95 -30.72
N HIS A 62 -9.64 16.13 -29.68
CA HIS A 62 -8.96 14.82 -29.72
C HIS A 62 -9.05 14.13 -28.35
N ALA A 63 -10.20 13.52 -28.07
CA ALA A 63 -10.51 12.86 -26.79
C ALA A 63 -9.89 11.45 -26.61
N GLN A 64 -8.97 11.02 -27.49
CA GLN A 64 -8.62 9.59 -27.60
C GLN A 64 -7.34 9.14 -26.86
N ASP A 65 -6.42 10.05 -26.51
CA ASP A 65 -5.16 9.70 -25.82
C ASP A 65 -5.27 9.62 -24.28
N PHE A 66 -6.39 10.08 -23.71
CA PHE A 66 -6.66 10.08 -22.25
C PHE A 66 -7.08 8.71 -21.68
N ASN A 67 -7.70 7.85 -22.49
CA ASN A 67 -8.37 6.63 -21.98
C ASN A 67 -7.44 5.43 -21.73
N ASN A 68 -6.40 5.24 -22.56
CA ASN A 68 -5.49 4.09 -22.39
C ASN A 68 -4.51 4.28 -21.22
N ASN A 69 -4.01 5.50 -21.00
CA ASN A 69 -3.09 5.80 -19.90
C ASN A 69 -3.76 5.64 -18.52
N ASN A 70 -5.00 6.12 -18.37
CA ASN A 70 -5.75 6.00 -17.13
C ASN A 70 -6.03 4.54 -16.74
N LEU A 71 -6.36 3.68 -17.73
CA LEU A 71 -6.55 2.26 -17.51
C LEU A 71 -5.27 1.55 -17.01
N GLN A 72 -4.10 1.92 -17.54
CA GLN A 72 -2.82 1.37 -17.10
C GLN A 72 -2.44 1.85 -15.69
N GLU A 73 -2.67 3.12 -15.38
CA GLU A 73 -2.45 3.67 -14.03
C GLU A 73 -3.33 2.98 -12.98
N PHE A 74 -4.60 2.74 -13.33
CA PHE A 74 -5.53 2.03 -12.44
C PHE A 74 -5.07 0.60 -12.17
N LYS A 75 -4.71 -0.16 -13.22
CA LYS A 75 -4.13 -1.52 -13.08
C LYS A 75 -2.87 -1.52 -12.21
N ASN A 76 -2.03 -0.49 -12.33
CA ASN A 76 -0.83 -0.34 -11.50
C ASN A 76 -1.17 -0.13 -10.02
N ILE A 77 -2.21 0.64 -9.71
CA ILE A 77 -2.69 0.85 -8.33
C ILE A 77 -3.26 -0.46 -7.75
N GLU A 78 -4.06 -1.19 -8.54
CA GLU A 78 -4.58 -2.50 -8.14
C GLU A 78 -3.48 -3.53 -7.88
N SER A 79 -2.46 -3.57 -8.74
CA SER A 79 -1.28 -4.42 -8.56
C SER A 79 -0.53 -4.09 -7.26
N LYS A 80 -0.34 -2.80 -6.95
CA LYS A 80 0.26 -2.35 -5.68
C LYS A 80 -0.58 -2.79 -4.47
N LEU A 81 -1.91 -2.70 -4.56
CA LEU A 81 -2.82 -3.16 -3.51
C LEU A 81 -2.72 -4.67 -3.29
N SER A 82 -2.74 -5.45 -4.37
CA SER A 82 -2.61 -6.91 -4.35
C SER A 82 -1.29 -7.35 -3.71
N ASN A 83 -0.16 -6.75 -4.11
CA ASN A 83 1.14 -7.01 -3.49
C ASN A 83 1.13 -6.66 -1.99
N THR A 84 0.55 -5.52 -1.62
CA THR A 84 0.42 -5.11 -0.21
C THR A 84 -0.38 -6.14 0.60
N PHE A 85 -1.48 -6.66 0.06
CA PHE A 85 -2.28 -7.71 0.71
C PHE A 85 -1.49 -9.01 0.86
N SER A 86 -0.79 -9.44 -0.18
CA SER A 86 0.08 -10.62 -0.14
C SER A 86 1.11 -10.52 0.99
N GLN A 87 1.76 -9.36 1.15
CA GLN A 87 2.75 -9.17 2.22
C GLN A 87 2.13 -9.10 3.62
N ILE A 88 0.93 -8.51 3.75
CA ILE A 88 0.18 -8.52 5.01
C ILE A 88 -0.14 -9.97 5.42
N ASP A 89 -0.62 -10.80 4.50
CA ASP A 89 -0.99 -12.18 4.80
C ASP A 89 0.23 -13.06 5.10
N LYS A 90 1.33 -12.85 4.38
CA LYS A 90 2.62 -13.49 4.69
C LYS A 90 3.06 -13.13 6.11
N ALA A 91 2.94 -11.86 6.52
CA ALA A 91 3.27 -11.45 7.88
C ALA A 91 2.34 -12.06 8.95
N VAL A 92 1.06 -12.29 8.64
CA VAL A 92 0.14 -13.04 9.52
C VAL A 92 0.56 -14.50 9.64
N LYS A 93 0.82 -15.17 8.51
CA LYS A 93 1.27 -16.58 8.48
C LYS A 93 2.59 -16.77 9.26
N LYS A 94 3.44 -15.75 9.27
CA LYS A 94 4.71 -15.75 10.03
C LYS A 94 4.54 -15.34 11.51
N GLY A 95 3.32 -15.05 11.97
CA GLY A 95 3.03 -14.67 13.36
C GLY A 95 3.45 -13.25 13.74
N VAL A 96 3.79 -12.40 12.75
CA VAL A 96 4.22 -11.01 13.00
C VAL A 96 3.02 -10.10 13.28
N PHE A 97 1.87 -10.38 12.63
CA PHE A 97 0.60 -9.70 12.87
C PHE A 97 -0.48 -10.69 13.28
N HIS A 98 -1.37 -10.23 14.18
CA HIS A 98 -2.62 -10.92 14.43
C HIS A 98 -3.58 -10.77 13.23
N SER A 99 -4.42 -11.77 13.00
CA SER A 99 -5.43 -11.80 11.91
C SER A 99 -6.29 -10.54 11.88
N ASN A 100 -6.83 -10.12 13.03
CA ASN A 100 -7.63 -8.88 13.13
C ASN A 100 -6.84 -7.62 12.77
N THR A 101 -5.54 -7.56 13.06
CA THR A 101 -4.72 -6.41 12.68
C THR A 101 -4.51 -6.38 11.17
N ALA A 102 -4.35 -7.53 10.52
CA ALA A 102 -4.31 -7.62 9.08
C ALA A 102 -5.66 -7.26 8.43
N ALA A 103 -6.76 -7.78 8.95
CA ALA A 103 -8.11 -7.48 8.47
C ALA A 103 -8.41 -5.97 8.52
N ARG A 104 -8.11 -5.32 9.65
CA ARG A 104 -8.25 -3.85 9.79
C ARG A 104 -7.42 -3.08 8.76
N LYS A 105 -6.16 -3.47 8.55
CA LYS A 105 -5.28 -2.84 7.55
C LYS A 105 -5.85 -2.98 6.14
N LYS A 106 -6.31 -4.18 5.76
CA LYS A 106 -6.90 -4.42 4.44
C LYS A 106 -8.17 -3.60 4.22
N SER A 107 -9.08 -3.62 5.19
CA SER A 107 -10.34 -2.87 5.14
C SER A 107 -10.11 -1.37 4.91
N LEU A 108 -9.14 -0.78 5.61
CA LEU A 108 -8.80 0.64 5.47
C LEU A 108 -8.29 0.98 4.07
N LEU A 109 -7.45 0.14 3.47
CA LEU A 109 -6.89 0.37 2.13
C LEU A 109 -7.99 0.32 1.06
N VAL A 110 -8.89 -0.66 1.14
CA VAL A 110 -10.03 -0.75 0.21
C VAL A 110 -10.95 0.47 0.34
N LYS A 111 -11.26 0.88 1.58
CA LYS A 111 -12.10 2.05 1.82
C LYS A 111 -11.50 3.31 1.20
N LYS A 112 -10.16 3.47 1.29
CA LYS A 112 -9.47 4.62 0.71
C LYS A 112 -9.57 4.65 -0.82
N LEU A 113 -9.46 3.51 -1.50
CA LEU A 113 -9.66 3.44 -2.95
C LEU A 113 -11.09 3.82 -3.35
N LYS A 114 -12.09 3.23 -2.69
CA LYS A 114 -13.51 3.47 -3.00
C LYS A 114 -13.90 4.94 -2.87
N ASN A 115 -13.41 5.60 -1.83
CA ASN A 115 -13.68 7.03 -1.59
C ASN A 115 -13.11 7.97 -2.67
N GLU A 116 -12.15 7.52 -3.47
CA GLU A 116 -11.51 8.34 -4.52
C GLU A 116 -12.04 7.99 -5.93
N GLN A 117 -12.71 6.83 -6.06
CA GLN A 117 -13.39 6.39 -7.27
C GLN A 117 -14.80 6.97 -7.41
N LEU A 118 -15.49 7.18 -6.29
CA LEU A 118 -16.75 7.94 -6.19
C LEU A 118 -16.44 9.44 -6.24
#